data_AF-A0A9E5KGZ5-F1
#
_entry.id   AF-A0A9E5KGZ5-F1
#
_cell.length_a   1.000
_cell.length_b   1.000
_cell.length_c   1.000
_cell.angle_alpha   90.00
_cell.angle_beta   90.00
_cell.angle_gamma   90.00
#
_symmetry.space_group_name_H-M   'P 1'
#
loop_
_entity.id
_entity.type
_entity.pdbx_description
1 polymer ?
#
loop_
_entity_poly.entity_id
_entity_poly.type
_entity_poly.pdbx_seq_one_letter_code
_entity_poly.pdbx_strand_id
1 'polypeptide(L)' 'MNYFIYDNWQAKDRKGAIIHKWNCGHCHMGYGKLGSAKKGENGVWIGPFDEIQFARNYFQMKFNSSPIECSCIK' A
#
# COMPACT_ATOMS: atom_id res chain seq x y z
N MET A 1 -9.41 -12.34 2.90
CA MET A 1 -7.94 -12.18 2.91
C MET A 1 -7.71 -10.70 2.66
N ASN A 2 -7.01 -9.98 3.54
CA ASN A 2 -7.02 -8.52 3.43
C ASN A 2 -5.82 -8.00 2.61
N TYR A 3 -6.06 -6.95 1.84
CA TYR A 3 -5.07 -6.27 1.00
C TYR A 3 -4.98 -4.79 1.40
N PHE A 4 -3.78 -4.23 1.27
CA PHE A 4 -3.53 -2.83 1.59
C PHE A 4 -2.70 -2.19 0.48
N ILE A 5 -2.94 -0.91 0.22
CA ILE A 5 -2.12 -0.09 -0.66
C ILE A 5 -1.23 0.77 0.23
N TYR A 6 0.07 0.73 -0.01
CA TYR A 6 1.02 1.66 0.60
C TYR A 6 1.45 2.69 -0.44
N ASP A 7 1.32 3.97 -0.11
CA ASP A 7 1.85 5.03 -0.94
C ASP A 7 2.72 5.98 -0.10
N ASN A 8 4.02 5.97 -0.38
CA ASN A 8 4.96 6.94 0.15
C ASN A 8 5.25 8.02 -0.90
N TRP A 9 4.34 8.98 -1.02
CA TRP A 9 4.46 10.10 -1.97
C TRP A 9 5.66 11.02 -1.69
N GLN A 10 6.22 10.97 -0.48
CA GLN A 10 7.35 11.81 -0.06
C GLN A 10 8.71 11.18 -0.40
N ALA A 11 8.76 9.87 -0.72
CA ALA A 11 10.01 9.19 -1.03
C ALA A 11 10.61 9.68 -2.36
N LYS A 12 11.89 10.06 -2.34
CA LYS A 12 12.62 10.54 -3.53
C LYS A 12 12.76 9.46 -4.62
N ASP A 13 12.80 8.20 -4.21
CA ASP A 13 12.92 7.01 -5.06
C ASP A 13 11.57 6.32 -5.30
N ARG A 14 10.46 7.02 -5.03
CA ARG A 14 9.11 6.48 -5.21
C ARG A 14 8.90 5.98 -6.63
N LYS A 15 8.59 4.68 -6.74
CA LYS A 15 8.19 4.04 -8.01
C LYS A 15 6.67 4.06 -8.24
N GLY A 16 5.89 4.25 -7.18
CA GLY A 16 4.43 4.24 -7.20
C GLY A 16 3.88 3.67 -5.90
N ALA A 17 2.55 3.62 -5.78
CA ALA A 17 1.90 2.93 -4.68
C ALA A 17 1.98 1.40 -4.87
N ILE A 18 2.12 0.66 -3.79
CA ILE A 18 2.35 -0.79 -3.81
C ILE A 18 1.23 -1.52 -3.05
N ILE A 19 0.66 -2.57 -3.65
CA ILE A 19 -0.32 -3.45 -3.00
C ILE A 19 0.41 -4.56 -2.24
N HIS A 20 -0.01 -4.79 -0.99
CA HIS A 20 0.47 -5.87 -0.12
C HIS A 20 -0.68 -6.72 0.42
N LYS A 21 -0.42 -8.01 0.66
CA LYS A 21 -1.26 -8.86 1.53
C LYS A 21 -1.07 -8.42 2.99
N TRP A 22 -2.09 -8.58 3.82
CA TRP A 22 -2.07 -8.21 5.25
C TRP A 22 -0.93 -8.89 6.03
N ASN A 23 -0.62 -10.14 5.68
CA ASN A 23 0.43 -10.96 6.30
C ASN A 23 1.81 -10.77 5.65
N CYS A 24 1.98 -9.78 4.77
CA CYS A 24 3.28 -9.45 4.20
C CYS A 24 4.21 -8.92 5.29
N GLY A 25 5.45 -9.44 5.34
CA GLY A 25 6.49 -8.99 6.27
C GLY A 25 6.91 -7.52 6.11
N HIS A 26 6.48 -6.83 5.04
CA HIS A 26 6.64 -5.38 4.90
C HIS A 26 5.39 -4.62 5.38
N CYS A 27 4.20 -5.18 5.20
CA CYS A 27 2.93 -4.55 5.52
C CYS A 27 2.69 -4.49 7.03
N HIS A 28 3.07 -5.54 7.77
CA HIS A 28 2.79 -5.67 9.20
C HIS A 28 1.33 -5.29 9.54
N MET A 29 0.36 -5.88 8.84
CA MET A 29 -1.08 -5.60 9.01
C MET A 29 -1.49 -4.14 8.73
N GLY A 30 -0.78 -3.41 7.86
CA GLY A 30 -1.04 -2.00 7.58
C GLY A 30 -0.40 -1.03 8.58
N TYR A 31 0.46 -1.53 9.46
CA TYR A 31 1.22 -0.75 10.44
C TYR A 31 2.71 -0.65 10.10
N GLY A 32 3.14 -1.22 8.97
CA GLY A 32 4.52 -1.15 8.50
C GLY A 32 4.94 0.29 8.23
N LYS A 33 5.53 0.94 9.22
CA LYS A 33 6.18 2.24 9.12
C LYS A 33 7.42 2.23 10.00
N LEU A 34 8.37 3.11 9.71
CA LEU A 34 9.47 3.39 10.63
C LEU A 34 8.88 3.83 11.98
N GLY A 35 9.32 3.22 13.08
CA GLY A 35 8.75 3.47 14.42
C GLY A 35 8.86 4.93 14.87
N SER A 36 9.79 5.70 14.30
CA SER A 36 9.99 7.13 14.52
C SER A 36 9.12 8.03 13.62
N ALA A 37 8.42 7.48 12.63
CA ALA A 37 7.64 8.27 11.68
C ALA A 37 6.37 8.85 12.32
N LYS A 38 6.19 10.17 12.22
CA LYS A 38 4.96 10.84 12.64
C LYS A 38 3.80 10.47 11.71
N LYS A 39 2.58 10.78 12.13
CA LYS A 39 1.37 10.51 11.33
C LYS A 39 1.46 11.29 10.01
N GLY A 40 1.37 10.57 8.89
CA GLY A 40 1.45 11.15 7.54
C GLY A 40 2.87 11.34 6.99
N GLU A 41 3.90 11.01 7.78
CA GLU A 41 5.28 10.92 7.28
C GLU A 41 5.57 9.50 6.79
N ASN A 42 6.42 9.41 5.75
CA ASN A 42 6.81 8.13 5.14
C ASN A 42 5.61 7.33 4.61
N GLY A 43 4.62 8.02 4.05
CA GLY A 43 3.52 7.40 3.34
C GLY A 43 2.34 6.98 4.20
N VAL A 44 1.32 6.47 3.51
CA VAL A 44 0.05 6.06 4.09
C VAL A 44 -0.33 4.67 3.63
N TRP A 45 -1.02 3.97 4.53
CA TRP A 45 -1.70 2.72 4.23
C TRP A 45 -3.17 3.01 3.94
N ILE A 46 -3.69 2.46 2.85
CA ILE A 46 -5.08 2.56 2.43
C ILE A 46 -5.66 1.15 2.40
N GLY A 47 -6.82 0.96 3.05
CA GLY A 47 -7.48 -0.33 3.21
C GLY A 47 -7.97 -0.54 4.65
N PRO A 48 -8.25 -1.79 5.07
CA PRO A 48 -8.12 -3.02 4.29
C PRO A 48 -9.13 -3.14 3.14
N PHE A 49 -8.75 -3.88 2.10
CA PHE A 49 -9.64 -4.36 1.03
C PHE A 49 -9.76 -5.88 1.12
N ASP A 50 -10.97 -6.42 0.93
CA ASP A 50 -11.21 -7.87 1.03
C ASP A 50 -10.71 -8.65 -0.18
N GLU A 51 -10.58 -7.98 -1.33
CA GLU A 51 -10.11 -8.55 -2.59
C GLU A 51 -9.06 -7.63 -3.23
N ILE A 52 -8.07 -8.24 -3.87
CA ILE A 52 -7.04 -7.48 -4.59
C ILE A 52 -7.64 -6.61 -5.71
N GLN A 53 -8.70 -7.09 -6.35
CA GLN A 53 -9.33 -6.36 -7.44
C GLN A 53 -9.97 -5.05 -6.95
N PHE A 54 -10.49 -5.03 -5.73
CA PHE A 54 -11.00 -3.79 -5.13
C PHE A 54 -9.87 -2.79 -4.84
N ALA A 55 -8.71 -3.25 -4.38
CA ALA A 55 -7.55 -2.39 -4.21
C ALA A 55 -7.08 -1.78 -5.55
N ARG A 56 -6.99 -2.61 -6.60
CA ARG A 56 -6.63 -2.16 -7.96
C ARG A 56 -7.63 -1.12 -8.48
N ASN A 57 -8.92 -1.45 -8.44
CA ASN A 57 -9.99 -0.60 -8.95
C ASN A 57 -10.06 0.73 -8.18
N TYR A 58 -9.98 0.68 -6.85
CA TYR A 58 -9.95 1.87 -6.01
C TYR A 58 -8.81 2.80 -6.42
N PHE A 59 -7.59 2.26 -6.58
CA PHE A 59 -6.42 3.07 -6.93
C PHE A 59 -6.56 3.67 -8.33
N GLN A 60 -6.99 2.87 -9.32
CA GLN A 60 -7.23 3.33 -10.68
C GLN A 60 -8.28 4.43 -10.74
N MET A 61 -9.40 4.27 -10.05
CA MET A 61 -10.46 5.29 -10.03
C MET A 61 -10.04 6.58 -9.32
N LYS A 62 -9.29 6.45 -8.21
CA LYS A 62 -8.94 7.60 -7.36
C LYS A 62 -7.77 8.41 -7.92
N PHE A 63 -6.80 7.74 -8.54
CA PHE A 63 -5.53 8.34 -8.95
C PHE A 63 -5.27 8.27 -10.45
N ASN A 64 -6.21 7.70 -11.24
CA ASN A 64 -6.08 7.50 -12.68
C ASN A 64 -4.76 6.81 -13.08
N SER A 65 -4.31 5.86 -12.26
CA SER A 65 -3.04 5.16 -12.41
C SER A 65 -3.15 3.75 -11.83
N SER A 66 -2.25 2.85 -12.22
CA SER A 66 -2.24 1.48 -11.73
C SER A 66 -1.19 1.28 -10.62
N PRO A 67 -1.53 0.61 -9.51
CA PRO A 67 -0.58 0.35 -8.45
C PRO A 67 0.38 -0.79 -8.83
N ILE A 68 1.55 -0.81 -8.20
CA ILE A 68 2.53 -1.91 -8.30
C ILE A 68 2.11 -3.02 -7.33
N GLU A 69 2.38 -4.28 -7.67
CA GLU A 69 2.11 -5.40 -6.78
C GLU A 69 3.37 -5.88 -6.09
N CYS A 70 3.31 -6.02 -4.76
CA CYS A 70 4.39 -6.62 -4.00
C CYS A 70 4.53 -8.10 -4.37
N SER A 71 5.75 -8.65 -4.26
CA SER A 71 6.01 -10.08 -4.45
C SER A 71 5.14 -10.99 -3.57
N CYS A 72 4.66 -10.50 -2.42
CA CYS A 72 3.75 -11.25 -1.54
C CYS A 72 2.37 -11.52 -2.16
N ILE A 73 2.01 -10.85 -3.25
CA ILE A 73 0.72 -10.99 -3.93
C ILE A 73 0.65 -12.28 -4.74
N LYS A 74 1.79 -12.77 -5.23
CA LYS A 74 1.91 -14.05 -5.96
C LYS A 74 1.36 -15.23 -5.17
#